data_AF-A0A935UZC1-F1
#
_entry.id   AF-A0A935UZC1-F1
#
_cell.length_a   1.000
_cell.length_b   1.000
_cell.length_c   1.000
_cell.angle_alpha   90.00
_cell.angle_beta   90.00
_cell.angle_gamma   90.00
#
_symmetry.space_group_name_H-M   'P 1'
#
loop_
_entity.id
_entity.type
_entity.pdbx_description
1 polymer ?
#
loop_
_entity_poly.entity_id
_entity_poly.type
_entity_poly.pdbx_seq_one_letter_code
_entity_poly.pdbx_strand_id
1 'polypeptide(L)'
;MCPGVTVGGEQASRSLGGLAASFGALSTIARGTASFLSTSASYQRRAQEWTQQHKSAELELDALEKQILGAEIRVDIARRELRNHELQIRHSAEIWSWMQSKFTNHELYNWMANQLSTLHLQCWQLALDAARKAEASYNYELGRSDRHLQSTHWDGTRKGLLAGERLAADLERMDMAYLQHDVRELELTKHISLARLDPLALAILRETGECLFELPEVLFDLDCPNHLLRRISSVALSVACVAGPYGQVNMKLTLTGAKLRRESDPPTEDPPSDGLTDTPAIVTSAAVEDAGLFSADPRDARYLPFERRGAISSWKLEFCNRTHPQIDWSSVSDVTVHLRYTAREGDTRTINLAGFLGGFTSAETSTSSSYVVGLSAKRDEPDAWHLAQSETSDEVTFRFGALRKPYAFPTDTITIGKVHIVAVGASPGTVAATLDGVAFGTADPTVVWATSGTTHVLGTITATAVVWPDELVVTLTGATAATLEDLIVVLELTVT
;
A
#
# COMPACT_ATOMS: atom_id res chain seq x y z
N MET A 1 191.12 -27.16 -10.49
CA MET A 1 190.40 -27.92 -11.54
C MET A 1 189.10 -27.20 -11.85
N CYS A 2 188.68 -27.20 -13.11
CA CYS A 2 187.37 -26.67 -13.54
C CYS A 2 186.56 -27.81 -14.17
N PRO A 3 185.28 -28.01 -13.79
CA PRO A 3 184.30 -28.72 -14.61
C PRO A 3 183.40 -27.71 -15.35
N GLY A 4 183.18 -27.94 -16.65
CA GLY A 4 182.25 -27.16 -17.48
C GLY A 4 180.81 -27.71 -17.44
N VAL A 5 179.86 -26.94 -17.95
CA VAL A 5 178.43 -27.30 -18.01
C VAL A 5 177.99 -27.48 -19.47
N THR A 6 177.21 -28.54 -19.74
CA THR A 6 176.46 -28.75 -20.98
C THR A 6 175.00 -29.07 -20.64
N VAL A 7 174.07 -28.75 -21.54
CA VAL A 7 172.62 -28.91 -21.32
C VAL A 7 171.97 -29.56 -22.54
N GLY A 8 171.10 -30.55 -22.32
CA GLY A 8 170.46 -31.37 -23.36
C GLY A 8 168.93 -31.29 -23.37
N GLY A 9 168.33 -31.83 -24.44
CA GLY A 9 166.93 -31.60 -24.82
C GLY A 9 165.83 -32.10 -23.87
N GLU A 10 166.16 -32.88 -22.83
CA GLU A 10 165.18 -33.38 -21.85
C GLU A 10 164.51 -32.23 -21.06
N GLN A 11 165.14 -31.06 -21.00
CA GLN A 11 164.59 -29.87 -20.34
C GLN A 11 163.42 -29.24 -21.12
N ALA A 12 163.33 -29.44 -22.44
CA ALA A 12 162.33 -28.78 -23.28
C ALA A 12 160.93 -29.39 -23.13
N SER A 13 160.81 -30.72 -23.07
CA SER A 13 159.53 -31.39 -22.79
C SER A 13 159.06 -31.13 -21.36
N ARG A 14 160.00 -31.07 -20.40
CA ARG A 14 159.73 -30.70 -19.00
C ARG A 14 159.21 -29.26 -18.87
N SER A 15 159.71 -28.30 -19.65
CA SER A 15 159.20 -26.92 -19.61
C SER A 15 157.80 -26.79 -20.21
N LEU A 16 157.51 -27.50 -21.30
CA LEU A 16 156.20 -27.46 -21.98
C LEU A 16 155.12 -28.22 -21.18
N GLY A 17 155.48 -29.38 -20.59
CA GLY A 17 154.66 -30.08 -19.60
C GLY A 17 154.45 -29.25 -18.32
N GLY A 18 155.47 -28.52 -17.87
CA GLY A 18 155.39 -27.57 -16.77
C GLY A 18 154.43 -26.41 -17.04
N LEU A 19 154.44 -25.85 -18.26
CA LEU A 19 153.47 -24.82 -18.69
C LEU A 19 152.05 -25.39 -18.72
N ALA A 20 151.84 -26.56 -19.33
CA ALA A 20 150.53 -27.23 -19.34
C ALA A 20 150.02 -27.54 -17.92
N ALA A 21 150.91 -27.98 -17.02
CA ALA A 21 150.60 -28.18 -15.60
C ALA A 21 150.29 -26.85 -14.89
N SER A 22 150.97 -25.74 -15.21
CA SER A 22 150.66 -24.42 -14.64
C SER A 22 149.30 -23.89 -15.10
N PHE A 23 148.94 -24.04 -16.37
CA PHE A 23 147.59 -23.70 -16.86
C PHE A 23 146.53 -24.65 -16.29
N GLY A 24 146.85 -25.94 -16.12
CA GLY A 24 146.02 -26.91 -15.42
C GLY A 24 145.74 -26.52 -13.96
N ALA A 25 146.79 -26.16 -13.21
CA ALA A 25 146.69 -25.66 -11.84
C ALA A 25 145.89 -24.35 -11.79
N LEU A 26 146.18 -23.38 -12.67
CA LEU A 26 145.45 -22.11 -12.74
C LEU A 26 143.97 -22.32 -13.06
N SER A 27 143.63 -23.24 -13.97
CA SER A 27 142.24 -23.63 -14.27
C SER A 27 141.53 -24.32 -13.09
N THR A 28 142.30 -24.99 -12.22
CA THR A 28 141.77 -25.71 -11.05
C THR A 28 141.55 -24.75 -9.89
N ILE A 29 142.46 -23.80 -9.70
CA ILE A 29 142.28 -22.64 -8.80
C ILE A 29 141.07 -21.81 -9.27
N ALA A 30 140.98 -21.47 -10.56
CA ALA A 30 139.85 -20.72 -11.12
C ALA A 30 138.50 -21.45 -10.93
N ARG A 31 138.45 -22.78 -11.14
CA ARG A 31 137.26 -23.60 -10.87
C ARG A 31 136.95 -23.69 -9.37
N GLY A 32 137.96 -23.78 -8.51
CA GLY A 32 137.81 -23.76 -7.06
C GLY A 32 137.23 -22.42 -6.56
N THR A 33 137.78 -21.30 -7.02
CA THR A 33 137.25 -19.96 -6.70
C THR A 33 135.86 -19.74 -7.28
N ALA A 34 135.57 -20.21 -8.50
CA ALA A 34 134.23 -20.12 -9.07
C ALA A 34 133.20 -20.99 -8.30
N SER A 35 133.60 -22.18 -7.84
CA SER A 35 132.77 -23.05 -7.00
C SER A 35 132.50 -22.42 -5.63
N PHE A 36 133.53 -21.83 -5.00
CA PHE A 36 133.40 -21.07 -3.76
C PHE A 36 132.48 -19.84 -3.91
N LEU A 37 132.66 -19.05 -4.98
CA LEU A 37 131.82 -17.88 -5.29
C LEU A 37 130.36 -18.30 -5.58
N SER A 38 130.14 -19.39 -6.31
CA SER A 38 128.80 -19.95 -6.54
C SER A 38 128.15 -20.43 -5.24
N THR A 39 128.93 -21.05 -4.34
CA THR A 39 128.46 -21.55 -3.04
C THR A 39 128.14 -20.40 -2.08
N SER A 40 128.98 -19.37 -2.01
CA SER A 40 128.70 -18.16 -1.22
C SER A 40 127.50 -17.37 -1.77
N ALA A 41 127.36 -17.24 -3.10
CA ALA A 41 126.15 -16.68 -3.73
C ALA A 41 124.89 -17.54 -3.52
N SER A 42 125.03 -18.85 -3.27
CA SER A 42 123.94 -19.75 -2.86
C SER A 42 123.55 -19.56 -1.39
N TYR A 43 124.51 -19.31 -0.50
CA TYR A 43 124.22 -18.95 0.89
C TYR A 43 123.59 -17.54 0.99
N GLN A 44 124.11 -16.55 0.25
CA GLN A 44 123.55 -15.20 0.21
C GLN A 44 122.11 -15.19 -0.30
N ARG A 45 121.80 -15.92 -1.39
CA ARG A 45 120.42 -16.05 -1.87
C ARG A 45 119.50 -16.76 -0.88
N ARG A 46 119.97 -17.78 -0.15
CA ARG A 46 119.17 -18.41 0.93
C ARG A 46 118.94 -17.49 2.12
N ALA A 47 119.91 -16.66 2.49
CA ALA A 47 119.72 -15.64 3.53
C ALA A 47 118.71 -14.56 3.09
N GLN A 48 118.74 -14.14 1.82
CA GLN A 48 117.74 -13.25 1.23
C GLN A 48 116.35 -13.89 1.22
N GLU A 49 116.24 -15.14 0.76
CA GLU A 49 114.99 -15.94 0.74
C GLU A 49 114.38 -16.08 2.14
N TRP A 50 115.16 -16.49 3.15
CA TRP A 50 114.69 -16.56 4.54
C TRP A 50 114.27 -15.20 5.10
N THR A 51 114.98 -14.12 4.73
CA THR A 51 114.59 -12.75 5.12
C THR A 51 113.28 -12.32 4.46
N GLN A 52 113.03 -12.74 3.22
CA GLN A 52 111.77 -12.49 2.51
C GLN A 52 110.62 -13.32 3.10
N GLN A 53 110.84 -14.60 3.39
CA GLN A 53 109.85 -15.48 4.01
C GLN A 53 109.47 -14.99 5.42
N HIS A 54 110.43 -14.56 6.25
CA HIS A 54 110.16 -13.93 7.54
C HIS A 54 109.26 -12.71 7.38
N LYS A 55 109.59 -11.79 6.46
CA LYS A 55 108.82 -10.57 6.23
C LYS A 55 107.43 -10.82 5.62
N SER A 56 107.28 -11.87 4.82
CA SER A 56 105.96 -12.30 4.33
C SER A 56 105.10 -12.77 5.51
N ALA A 57 105.62 -13.68 6.34
CA ALA A 57 104.93 -14.19 7.51
C ALA A 57 104.60 -13.08 8.54
N GLU A 58 105.49 -12.10 8.71
CA GLU A 58 105.30 -10.92 9.57
C GLU A 58 104.13 -10.04 9.07
N LEU A 59 104.07 -9.75 7.76
CA LEU A 59 102.95 -9.03 7.14
C LEU A 59 101.65 -9.84 7.08
N GLU A 60 101.74 -11.17 6.97
CA GLU A 60 100.60 -12.08 7.03
C GLU A 60 100.01 -12.14 8.44
N LEU A 61 100.84 -12.10 9.50
CA LEU A 61 100.39 -11.96 10.89
C LEU A 61 99.69 -10.61 11.13
N ASP A 62 100.30 -9.50 10.69
CA ASP A 62 99.67 -8.17 10.74
C ASP A 62 98.29 -8.17 10.05
N ALA A 63 98.18 -8.82 8.88
CA ALA A 63 96.93 -8.94 8.14
C ALA A 63 95.90 -9.82 8.87
N LEU A 64 96.33 -10.93 9.48
CA LEU A 64 95.47 -11.82 10.27
C LEU A 64 94.92 -11.11 11.52
N GLU A 65 95.70 -10.27 12.21
CA GLU A 65 95.16 -9.44 13.30
C GLU A 65 94.00 -8.55 12.83
N LYS A 66 94.12 -7.92 11.66
CA LYS A 66 93.04 -7.05 11.14
C LYS A 66 91.83 -7.87 10.68
N GLN A 67 92.03 -9.12 10.24
CA GLN A 67 90.93 -10.06 9.98
C GLN A 67 90.22 -10.50 11.27
N ILE A 68 90.95 -10.76 12.35
CA ILE A 68 90.40 -11.09 13.68
C ILE A 68 89.54 -9.91 14.19
N LEU A 69 90.10 -8.69 14.21
CA LEU A 69 89.35 -7.49 14.59
C LEU A 69 88.11 -7.26 13.69
N GLY A 70 88.24 -7.52 12.39
CA GLY A 70 87.13 -7.48 11.44
C GLY A 70 86.04 -8.55 11.70
N ALA A 71 86.41 -9.71 12.26
CA ALA A 71 85.47 -10.74 12.67
C ALA A 71 84.78 -10.40 14.00
N GLU A 72 85.50 -9.84 14.97
CA GLU A 72 84.95 -9.33 16.23
C GLU A 72 83.90 -8.23 15.98
N ILE A 73 84.19 -7.28 15.09
CA ILE A 73 83.24 -6.25 14.67
C ILE A 73 81.98 -6.87 14.03
N ARG A 74 82.11 -7.94 13.22
CA ARG A 74 80.94 -8.66 12.66
C ARG A 74 80.10 -9.34 13.73
N VAL A 75 80.72 -9.94 14.76
CA VAL A 75 80.01 -10.51 15.90
C VAL A 75 79.23 -9.42 16.66
N ASP A 76 79.81 -8.25 16.85
CA ASP A 76 79.14 -7.13 17.53
C ASP A 76 78.06 -6.44 16.68
N ILE A 77 78.18 -6.46 15.35
CA ILE A 77 77.09 -6.09 14.43
C ILE A 77 75.93 -7.10 14.58
N ALA A 78 76.18 -8.41 14.47
CA ALA A 78 75.14 -9.43 14.62
C ALA A 78 74.44 -9.37 16.00
N ARG A 79 75.19 -9.08 17.07
CA ARG A 79 74.63 -8.82 18.42
C ARG A 79 73.76 -7.56 18.48
N ARG A 80 73.98 -6.55 17.63
CA ARG A 80 73.10 -5.36 17.53
C ARG A 80 71.87 -5.66 16.70
N GLU A 81 72.02 -6.38 15.58
CA GLU A 81 70.91 -6.84 14.73
C GLU A 81 69.93 -7.73 15.50
N LEU A 82 70.43 -8.69 16.29
CA LEU A 82 69.60 -9.52 17.17
C LEU A 82 68.76 -8.65 18.14
N ARG A 83 69.37 -7.70 18.84
CA ARG A 83 68.66 -6.78 19.76
C ARG A 83 67.66 -5.86 19.05
N ASN A 84 67.94 -5.47 17.80
CA ASN A 84 67.00 -4.73 16.97
C ASN A 84 65.78 -5.60 16.61
N HIS A 85 65.98 -6.87 16.27
CA HIS A 85 64.89 -7.81 16.03
C HIS A 85 64.09 -8.13 17.31
N GLU A 86 64.74 -8.32 18.45
CA GLU A 86 64.08 -8.45 19.77
C GLU A 86 63.23 -7.22 20.14
N LEU A 87 63.66 -6.02 19.74
CA LEU A 87 62.88 -4.79 19.91
C LEU A 87 61.71 -4.71 18.92
N GLN A 88 61.91 -5.09 17.65
CA GLN A 88 60.85 -5.17 16.64
C GLN A 88 59.76 -6.18 17.03
N ILE A 89 60.14 -7.34 17.59
CA ILE A 89 59.21 -8.36 18.10
C ILE A 89 58.37 -7.80 19.24
N ARG A 90 59.00 -7.15 20.24
CA ARG A 90 58.28 -6.52 21.37
C ARG A 90 57.32 -5.43 20.91
N HIS A 91 57.77 -4.49 20.09
CA HIS A 91 56.93 -3.42 19.55
C HIS A 91 55.75 -3.98 18.72
N SER A 92 55.96 -5.05 17.96
CA SER A 92 54.88 -5.73 17.21
C SER A 92 53.86 -6.39 18.14
N ALA A 93 54.31 -7.00 19.25
CA ALA A 93 53.43 -7.58 20.26
C ALA A 93 52.65 -6.51 21.04
N GLU A 94 53.27 -5.38 21.35
CA GLU A 94 52.64 -4.21 21.98
C GLU A 94 51.54 -3.63 21.06
N ILE A 95 51.82 -3.44 19.76
CA ILE A 95 50.81 -3.02 18.77
C ILE A 95 49.66 -4.03 18.69
N TRP A 96 49.95 -5.33 18.65
CA TRP A 96 48.93 -6.39 18.58
C TRP A 96 48.03 -6.39 19.82
N SER A 97 48.62 -6.30 21.01
CA SER A 97 47.89 -6.19 22.29
C SER A 97 47.02 -4.93 22.33
N TRP A 98 47.51 -3.79 21.85
CA TRP A 98 46.72 -2.56 21.74
C TRP A 98 45.57 -2.69 20.72
N MET A 99 45.81 -3.32 19.57
CA MET A 99 44.78 -3.55 18.53
C MET A 99 43.63 -4.45 19.02
N GLN A 100 43.88 -5.34 19.99
CA GLN A 100 42.84 -6.16 20.63
C GLN A 100 42.12 -5.44 21.78
N SER A 101 42.89 -4.77 22.66
CA SER A 101 42.39 -4.18 23.90
C SER A 101 41.77 -2.78 23.76
N LYS A 102 42.02 -2.07 22.65
CA LYS A 102 41.33 -0.81 22.33
C LYS A 102 39.82 -1.04 22.20
N PHE A 103 39.02 -0.06 22.62
CA PHE A 103 37.55 -0.15 22.57
C PHE A 103 37.00 -0.38 21.14
N THR A 104 37.60 0.23 20.12
CA THR A 104 37.21 0.04 18.70
C THR A 104 37.85 -1.21 18.09
N ASN A 105 37.69 -2.34 18.75
CA ASN A 105 38.14 -3.65 18.26
C ASN A 105 37.12 -4.29 17.30
N HIS A 106 37.43 -5.49 16.80
CA HIS A 106 36.55 -6.24 15.90
C HIS A 106 35.20 -6.62 16.54
N GLU A 107 35.17 -6.89 17.85
CA GLU A 107 33.98 -7.34 18.58
C GLU A 107 32.93 -6.23 18.65
N LEU A 108 33.34 -4.99 18.92
CA LEU A 108 32.46 -3.82 18.87
C LEU A 108 31.81 -3.66 17.48
N TYR A 109 32.60 -3.71 16.41
CA TYR A 109 32.08 -3.56 15.05
C TYR A 109 31.18 -4.74 14.63
N ASN A 110 31.48 -5.97 15.06
CA ASN A 110 30.62 -7.13 14.83
C ASN A 110 29.28 -6.99 15.58
N TRP A 111 29.31 -6.62 16.87
CA TRP A 111 28.12 -6.34 17.65
C TRP A 111 27.27 -5.23 17.00
N MET A 112 27.89 -4.08 16.66
CA MET A 112 27.22 -2.98 15.98
C MET A 112 26.59 -3.44 14.65
N ALA A 113 27.32 -4.18 13.83
CA ALA A 113 26.82 -4.67 12.54
C ALA A 113 25.62 -5.61 12.69
N ASN A 114 25.55 -6.42 13.75
CA ASN A 114 24.43 -7.32 14.01
C ASN A 114 23.20 -6.56 14.53
N GLN A 115 23.38 -5.60 15.46
CA GLN A 115 22.29 -4.73 15.91
C GLN A 115 21.72 -3.88 14.76
N LEU A 116 22.59 -3.24 13.96
CA LEU A 116 22.19 -2.45 12.80
C LEU A 116 21.51 -3.30 11.71
N SER A 117 21.97 -4.54 11.47
CA SER A 117 21.30 -5.44 10.50
C SER A 117 19.86 -5.78 10.93
N THR A 118 19.63 -5.91 12.23
CA THR A 118 18.30 -6.22 12.81
C THR A 118 17.39 -5.00 12.75
N LEU A 119 17.90 -3.84 13.18
CA LEU A 119 17.18 -2.57 13.14
C LEU A 119 16.78 -2.19 11.69
N HIS A 120 17.70 -2.34 10.74
CA HIS A 120 17.47 -2.02 9.32
C HIS A 120 16.30 -2.81 8.72
N LEU A 121 16.19 -4.12 9.03
CA LEU A 121 15.07 -4.94 8.58
C LEU A 121 13.74 -4.49 9.21
N GLN A 122 13.72 -4.16 10.51
CA GLN A 122 12.52 -3.69 11.21
C GLN A 122 12.04 -2.34 10.68
N CYS A 123 12.95 -1.38 10.48
CA CYS A 123 12.64 -0.09 9.88
C CYS A 123 12.16 -0.22 8.43
N TRP A 124 12.74 -1.13 7.64
CA TRP A 124 12.29 -1.40 6.27
C TRP A 124 10.87 -2.01 6.24
N GLN A 125 10.54 -2.93 7.14
CA GLN A 125 9.19 -3.49 7.26
C GLN A 125 8.15 -2.39 7.58
N LEU A 126 8.44 -1.55 8.56
CA LEU A 126 7.58 -0.41 8.92
C LEU A 126 7.37 0.57 7.75
N ALA A 127 8.45 0.88 7.01
CA ALA A 127 8.38 1.74 5.83
C ALA A 127 7.59 1.11 4.67
N LEU A 128 7.74 -0.20 4.44
CA LEU A 128 6.98 -0.93 3.42
C LEU A 128 5.48 -0.96 3.74
N ASP A 129 5.10 -1.17 5.00
CA ASP A 129 3.69 -1.18 5.40
C ASP A 129 3.06 0.22 5.42
N ALA A 130 3.85 1.27 5.62
CA ALA A 130 3.42 2.64 5.37
C ALA A 130 3.23 2.91 3.86
N ALA A 131 4.18 2.50 3.01
CA ALA A 131 4.08 2.64 1.56
C ALA A 131 2.88 1.87 0.99
N ARG A 132 2.61 0.65 1.45
CA ARG A 132 1.42 -0.14 1.08
C ARG A 132 0.11 0.56 1.43
N LYS A 133 0.05 1.27 2.55
CA LYS A 133 -1.11 2.09 2.92
C LYS A 133 -1.28 3.29 1.98
N ALA A 134 -0.19 3.88 1.51
CA ALA A 134 -0.23 4.95 0.50
C ALA A 134 -0.62 4.44 -0.91
N GLU A 135 -0.19 3.23 -1.30
CA GLU A 135 -0.66 2.57 -2.54
C GLU A 135 -2.14 2.17 -2.46
N ALA A 136 -2.59 1.72 -1.28
CA ALA A 136 -4.00 1.44 -1.03
C ALA A 136 -4.86 2.71 -1.00
N SER A 137 -4.36 3.81 -0.41
CA SER A 137 -5.06 5.10 -0.46
C SER A 137 -5.10 5.65 -1.88
N TYR A 138 -3.98 5.73 -2.60
CA TYR A 138 -3.92 6.14 -4.02
C TYR A 138 -5.00 5.44 -4.88
N ASN A 139 -5.13 4.12 -4.74
CA ASN A 139 -6.12 3.35 -5.49
C ASN A 139 -7.56 3.62 -5.03
N TYR A 140 -7.81 3.65 -3.72
CA TYR A 140 -9.10 4.04 -3.15
C TYR A 140 -9.49 5.48 -3.51
N GLU A 141 -8.51 6.37 -3.67
CA GLU A 141 -8.68 7.79 -3.96
C GLU A 141 -9.08 8.04 -5.42
N LEU A 142 -8.36 7.44 -6.37
CA LEU A 142 -8.61 7.63 -7.81
C LEU A 142 -9.65 6.64 -8.38
N GLY A 143 -10.10 5.66 -7.60
CA GLY A 143 -11.03 4.61 -8.02
C GLY A 143 -10.39 3.52 -8.90
N ARG A 144 -9.05 3.43 -8.86
CA ARG A 144 -8.18 2.63 -9.74
C ARG A 144 -7.69 1.37 -9.03
N SER A 145 -6.97 0.52 -9.78
CA SER A 145 -6.30 -0.67 -9.27
C SER A 145 -4.90 -0.83 -9.90
N ASP A 146 -4.16 0.28 -9.96
CA ASP A 146 -2.78 0.29 -10.41
C ASP A 146 -1.88 -0.32 -9.32
N ARG A 147 -0.71 -0.82 -9.73
CA ARG A 147 0.32 -1.28 -8.80
C ARG A 147 1.64 -0.59 -9.11
N HIS A 148 2.11 0.20 -8.15
CA HIS A 148 3.36 0.96 -8.21
C HIS A 148 4.47 0.28 -7.42
N LEU A 149 4.15 -0.43 -6.32
CA LEU A 149 5.13 -1.05 -5.44
C LEU A 149 5.57 -2.44 -5.90
N GLN A 150 6.87 -2.58 -6.13
CA GLN A 150 7.48 -3.86 -6.46
C GLN A 150 7.54 -4.79 -5.23
N SER A 151 7.30 -6.08 -5.46
CA SER A 151 7.34 -7.10 -4.39
C SER A 151 8.74 -7.44 -3.88
N THR A 152 9.80 -6.88 -4.46
CA THR A 152 11.17 -7.38 -4.31
C THR A 152 12.20 -6.26 -4.13
N HIS A 153 11.90 -5.30 -3.25
CA HIS A 153 12.87 -4.25 -2.88
C HIS A 153 14.07 -4.78 -2.09
N TRP A 154 13.86 -5.75 -1.19
CA TRP A 154 14.86 -6.27 -0.26
C TRP A 154 15.69 -7.43 -0.85
N ASP A 155 17.00 -7.24 -0.97
CA ASP A 155 17.95 -8.30 -1.32
C ASP A 155 18.60 -8.88 -0.05
N GLY A 156 18.16 -10.08 0.35
CA GLY A 156 18.71 -10.80 1.51
C GLY A 156 20.19 -11.14 1.40
N THR A 157 20.72 -11.33 0.18
CA THR A 157 22.15 -11.63 -0.04
C THR A 157 23.05 -10.43 0.24
N ARG A 158 22.49 -9.22 0.16
CA ARG A 158 23.17 -7.93 0.38
C ARG A 158 22.65 -7.19 1.62
N LYS A 159 22.07 -7.91 2.60
CA LYS A 159 21.48 -7.34 3.83
C LYS A 159 20.47 -6.20 3.60
N GLY A 160 19.76 -6.19 2.46
CA GLY A 160 18.79 -5.15 2.15
C GLY A 160 19.39 -3.76 1.86
N LEU A 161 20.67 -3.68 1.48
CA LEU A 161 21.27 -2.42 1.01
C LEU A 161 20.53 -1.88 -0.23
N LEU A 162 20.40 -0.55 -0.32
CA LEU A 162 19.65 0.19 -1.35
C LEU A 162 18.13 -0.09 -1.42
N ALA A 163 17.56 -0.89 -0.51
CA ALA A 163 16.12 -1.20 -0.51
C ALA A 163 15.24 0.05 -0.28
N GLY A 164 15.72 1.01 0.51
CA GLY A 164 15.03 2.30 0.75
C GLY A 164 15.04 3.23 -0.46
N GLU A 165 16.15 3.33 -1.19
CA GLU A 165 16.26 4.15 -2.41
C GLU A 165 15.29 3.65 -3.50
N ARG A 166 15.17 2.33 -3.65
CA ARG A 166 14.19 1.72 -4.57
C ARG A 166 12.75 2.00 -4.17
N LEU A 167 12.45 1.98 -2.87
CA LEU A 167 11.11 2.28 -2.35
C LEU A 167 10.76 3.76 -2.56
N ALA A 168 11.71 4.67 -2.31
CA ALA A 168 11.53 6.10 -2.60
C ALA A 168 11.27 6.36 -4.09
N ALA A 169 12.06 5.76 -4.98
CA ALA A 169 11.89 5.93 -6.42
C ALA A 169 10.58 5.32 -6.98
N ASP A 170 9.99 4.31 -6.32
CA ASP A 170 8.65 3.79 -6.64
C ASP A 170 7.56 4.74 -6.11
N LEU A 171 7.72 5.32 -4.92
CA LEU A 171 6.82 6.33 -4.37
C LEU A 171 6.80 7.64 -5.18
N GLU A 172 7.95 8.13 -5.65
CA GLU A 172 8.04 9.28 -6.56
C GLU A 172 7.30 9.04 -7.88
N ARG A 173 7.30 7.80 -8.39
CA ARG A 173 6.53 7.42 -9.58
C ARG A 173 5.02 7.34 -9.31
N MET A 174 4.61 6.92 -8.10
CA MET A 174 3.22 6.94 -7.66
C MET A 174 2.68 8.38 -7.48
N ASP A 175 3.48 9.28 -6.90
CA ASP A 175 3.14 10.71 -6.74
C ASP A 175 3.01 11.41 -8.10
N MET A 176 3.97 11.20 -9.01
CA MET A 176 3.88 11.68 -10.39
C MET A 176 2.70 11.11 -11.17
N ALA A 177 2.21 9.91 -10.84
CA ALA A 177 1.00 9.33 -11.42
C ALA A 177 -0.27 9.93 -10.80
N TYR A 178 -0.28 10.21 -9.48
CA TYR A 178 -1.37 10.91 -8.81
C TYR A 178 -1.59 12.29 -9.43
N LEU A 179 -0.52 13.10 -9.57
CA LEU A 179 -0.57 14.42 -10.22
C LEU A 179 -0.98 14.40 -11.71
N GLN A 180 -1.02 13.23 -12.36
CA GLN A 180 -1.50 13.05 -13.74
C GLN A 180 -2.94 12.50 -13.82
N HIS A 181 -3.48 11.99 -12.72
CA HIS A 181 -4.79 11.33 -12.66
C HIS A 181 -5.77 12.00 -11.70
N ASP A 182 -5.30 12.86 -10.80
CA ASP A 182 -6.09 13.81 -10.02
C ASP A 182 -6.55 14.97 -10.94
N VAL A 183 -7.57 14.65 -11.75
CA VAL A 183 -8.29 15.60 -12.59
C VAL A 183 -9.64 15.92 -11.95
N ARG A 184 -10.10 17.17 -12.06
CA ARG A 184 -11.35 17.57 -11.42
C ARG A 184 -12.55 16.83 -12.02
N GLU A 185 -13.15 15.97 -11.20
CA GLU A 185 -14.39 15.26 -11.52
C GLU A 185 -15.61 16.20 -11.48
N LEU A 186 -16.71 15.79 -12.10
CA LEU A 186 -17.96 16.56 -12.09
C LEU A 186 -18.61 16.42 -10.71
N GLU A 187 -18.74 17.52 -9.98
CA GLU A 187 -19.40 17.58 -8.67
C GLU A 187 -20.92 17.77 -8.83
N LEU A 188 -21.72 16.83 -8.33
CA LEU A 188 -23.18 16.85 -8.38
C LEU A 188 -23.81 16.69 -6.99
N THR A 189 -25.00 17.24 -6.83
CA THR A 189 -25.80 17.16 -5.59
C THR A 189 -27.21 16.66 -5.90
N LYS A 190 -27.62 15.56 -5.28
CA LYS A 190 -28.97 15.01 -5.43
C LYS A 190 -29.65 14.81 -4.07
N HIS A 191 -30.90 15.27 -3.99
CA HIS A 191 -31.75 15.10 -2.82
C HIS A 191 -32.75 13.98 -3.12
N ILE A 192 -32.75 12.93 -2.29
CA ILE A 192 -33.52 11.71 -2.51
C ILE A 192 -34.50 11.56 -1.34
N SER A 193 -35.79 11.73 -1.63
CA SER A 193 -36.89 11.56 -0.66
C SER A 193 -37.26 10.09 -0.56
N LEU A 194 -37.20 9.51 0.63
CA LEU A 194 -37.60 8.11 0.87
C LEU A 194 -39.09 7.92 0.54
N ALA A 195 -39.95 8.90 0.87
CA ALA A 195 -41.38 8.85 0.50
C ALA A 195 -41.63 8.76 -1.01
N ARG A 196 -40.69 9.22 -1.85
CA ARG A 196 -40.79 9.17 -3.33
C ARG A 196 -40.02 8.01 -3.96
N LEU A 197 -38.94 7.56 -3.33
CA LEU A 197 -38.16 6.42 -3.78
C LEU A 197 -38.85 5.11 -3.41
N ASP A 198 -39.30 5.01 -2.17
CA ASP A 198 -39.71 3.78 -1.51
C ASP A 198 -40.68 4.08 -0.34
N PRO A 199 -41.97 4.31 -0.64
CA PRO A 199 -42.99 4.58 0.38
C PRO A 199 -43.22 3.39 1.31
N LEU A 200 -42.86 2.17 0.88
CA LEU A 200 -43.07 0.94 1.64
C LEU A 200 -41.98 0.78 2.71
N ALA A 201 -40.71 1.03 2.38
CA ALA A 201 -39.64 1.13 3.38
C ALA A 201 -39.92 2.23 4.41
N LEU A 202 -40.50 3.36 3.99
CA LEU A 202 -40.91 4.42 4.92
C LEU A 202 -42.01 3.96 5.88
N ALA A 203 -43.01 3.20 5.41
CA ALA A 203 -44.04 2.62 6.28
C ALA A 203 -43.42 1.63 7.29
N ILE A 204 -42.54 0.72 6.84
CA ILE A 204 -41.82 -0.22 7.72
C ILE A 204 -40.97 0.53 8.78
N LEU A 205 -40.33 1.63 8.40
CA LEU A 205 -39.52 2.47 9.30
C LEU A 205 -40.34 3.08 10.46
N ARG A 206 -41.57 3.51 10.20
CA ARG A 206 -42.48 4.08 11.23
C ARG A 206 -42.90 3.06 12.28
N GLU A 207 -42.99 1.79 11.90
CA GLU A 207 -43.63 0.72 12.68
C GLU A 207 -42.61 -0.15 13.42
N THR A 208 -41.56 -0.57 12.71
CA THR A 208 -40.52 -1.45 13.26
C THR A 208 -39.36 -0.66 13.87
N GLY A 209 -39.20 0.60 13.47
CA GLY A 209 -38.05 1.44 13.78
C GLY A 209 -36.80 1.17 12.92
N GLU A 210 -36.89 0.36 11.86
CA GLU A 210 -35.81 0.13 10.89
C GLU A 210 -36.34 -0.05 9.46
N CYS A 211 -35.52 0.25 8.44
CA CYS A 211 -35.82 -0.08 7.05
C CYS A 211 -34.55 -0.31 6.23
N LEU A 212 -34.72 -0.93 5.05
CA LEU A 212 -33.72 -1.08 4.01
C LEU A 212 -34.21 -0.34 2.76
N PHE A 213 -33.31 0.27 2.00
CA PHE A 213 -33.60 0.86 0.69
C PHE A 213 -32.37 0.79 -0.23
N GLU A 214 -32.57 0.72 -1.55
CA GLU A 214 -31.49 0.81 -2.55
C GLU A 214 -31.61 2.10 -3.37
N LEU A 215 -30.47 2.68 -3.73
CA LEU A 215 -30.35 3.77 -4.70
C LEU A 215 -30.02 3.16 -6.06
N PRO A 216 -31.02 2.87 -6.92
CA PRO A 216 -30.79 2.24 -8.21
C PRO A 216 -30.05 3.17 -9.17
N GLU A 217 -29.38 2.61 -10.17
CA GLU A 217 -28.58 3.40 -11.10
C GLU A 217 -29.43 4.33 -11.99
N VAL A 218 -30.64 3.91 -12.37
CA VAL A 218 -31.57 4.70 -13.18
C VAL A 218 -31.93 6.04 -12.52
N LEU A 219 -31.95 6.10 -11.18
CA LEU A 219 -32.16 7.34 -10.44
C LEU A 219 -31.06 8.38 -10.74
N PHE A 220 -29.85 7.98 -11.14
CA PHE A 220 -28.78 8.88 -11.58
C PHE A 220 -28.72 9.04 -13.10
N ASP A 221 -29.09 8.01 -13.88
CA ASP A 221 -29.18 8.10 -15.34
C ASP A 221 -30.24 9.10 -15.82
N LEU A 222 -31.35 9.22 -15.07
CA LEU A 222 -32.43 10.18 -15.35
C LEU A 222 -31.99 11.65 -15.23
N ASP A 223 -30.97 11.95 -14.42
CA ASP A 223 -30.39 13.30 -14.33
C ASP A 223 -29.33 13.50 -15.42
N CYS A 224 -28.41 12.53 -15.56
CA CYS A 224 -27.22 12.61 -16.41
C CYS A 224 -26.82 11.20 -16.91
N PRO A 225 -27.26 10.77 -18.10
CA PRO A 225 -27.12 9.38 -18.57
C PRO A 225 -25.69 8.99 -18.95
N ASN A 226 -24.84 9.96 -19.29
CA ASN A 226 -23.47 9.72 -19.76
C ASN A 226 -22.43 9.70 -18.62
N HIS A 227 -22.85 9.65 -17.36
CA HIS A 227 -21.96 9.77 -16.19
C HIS A 227 -21.49 8.40 -15.68
N LEU A 228 -20.19 8.14 -15.80
CA LEU A 228 -19.52 6.94 -15.29
C LEU A 228 -18.84 7.23 -13.94
N LEU A 229 -18.38 6.16 -13.27
CA LEU A 229 -17.60 6.21 -12.04
C LEU A 229 -18.25 7.07 -10.92
N ARG A 230 -19.58 7.05 -10.80
CA ARG A 230 -20.34 7.86 -9.83
C ARG A 230 -19.97 7.47 -8.39
N ARG A 231 -19.35 8.38 -7.64
CA ARG A 231 -18.79 8.13 -6.30
C ARG A 231 -19.23 9.16 -5.28
N ILE A 232 -19.63 8.71 -4.10
CA ILE A 232 -20.12 9.55 -3.01
C ILE A 232 -18.98 10.45 -2.51
N SER A 233 -19.25 11.73 -2.33
CA SER A 233 -18.36 12.70 -1.66
C SER A 233 -18.82 12.96 -0.23
N SER A 234 -20.11 13.10 0.00
CA SER A 234 -20.68 13.21 1.35
C SER A 234 -22.15 12.82 1.35
N VAL A 235 -22.61 12.18 2.43
CA VAL A 235 -24.04 11.96 2.69
C VAL A 235 -24.45 12.71 3.94
N ALA A 236 -25.54 13.46 3.85
CA ALA A 236 -26.23 14.04 4.99
C ALA A 236 -27.71 13.61 4.97
N LEU A 237 -28.37 13.61 6.12
CA LEU A 237 -29.73 13.09 6.27
C LEU A 237 -30.61 14.12 7.00
N SER A 238 -31.80 14.38 6.46
CA SER A 238 -32.81 15.22 7.10
C SER A 238 -34.12 14.44 7.31
N VAL A 239 -34.68 14.49 8.52
CA VAL A 239 -35.92 13.81 8.88
C VAL A 239 -37.00 14.83 9.17
N ALA A 240 -38.04 14.86 8.33
CA ALA A 240 -39.19 15.74 8.51
C ALA A 240 -40.18 15.12 9.51
N CYS A 241 -39.87 15.22 10.81
CA CYS A 241 -40.68 14.68 11.92
C CYS A 241 -41.07 15.75 12.96
N VAL A 242 -42.06 15.44 13.81
CA VAL A 242 -42.49 16.34 14.89
C VAL A 242 -41.62 16.10 16.14
N ALA A 243 -40.40 16.62 16.10
CA ALA A 243 -39.52 16.68 17.26
C ALA A 243 -39.89 17.85 18.20
N GLY A 244 -39.66 17.68 19.51
CA GLY A 244 -39.78 18.77 20.47
C GLY A 244 -38.67 19.82 20.32
N PRO A 245 -38.77 21.02 20.93
CA PRO A 245 -37.83 22.13 20.71
C PRO A 245 -36.35 21.85 21.02
N TYR A 246 -36.07 20.80 21.80
CA TYR A 246 -34.72 20.28 22.08
C TYR A 246 -34.65 18.76 21.91
N GLY A 247 -35.59 18.16 21.16
CA GLY A 247 -35.64 16.72 20.89
C GLY A 247 -34.58 16.31 19.88
N GLN A 248 -33.76 15.32 20.23
CA GLN A 248 -32.76 14.78 19.31
C GLN A 248 -33.36 13.69 18.44
N VAL A 249 -33.02 13.71 17.15
CA VAL A 249 -33.49 12.74 16.16
C VAL A 249 -32.35 11.75 15.89
N ASN A 250 -32.27 10.70 16.71
CA ASN A 250 -31.17 9.73 16.63
C ASN A 250 -31.50 8.56 15.70
N MET A 251 -31.26 8.75 14.39
CA MET A 251 -31.23 7.67 13.41
C MET A 251 -29.79 7.30 13.03
N LYS A 252 -29.51 6.00 12.93
CA LYS A 252 -28.29 5.42 12.37
C LYS A 252 -28.51 5.04 10.91
N LEU A 253 -27.69 5.58 10.01
CA LEU A 253 -27.64 5.21 8.60
C LEU A 253 -26.38 4.38 8.36
N THR A 254 -26.52 3.17 7.80
CA THR A 254 -25.43 2.22 7.53
C THR A 254 -25.42 1.86 6.04
N LEU A 255 -24.25 1.85 5.40
CA LEU A 255 -24.07 1.37 4.03
C LEU A 255 -23.91 -0.15 4.06
N THR A 256 -24.84 -0.89 3.43
CA THR A 256 -24.80 -2.37 3.39
C THR A 256 -24.18 -2.90 2.10
N GLY A 257 -24.24 -2.13 1.01
CA GLY A 257 -23.61 -2.48 -0.26
C GLY A 257 -23.39 -1.25 -1.16
N ALA A 258 -22.37 -1.31 -2.02
CA ALA A 258 -22.13 -0.31 -3.06
C ALA A 258 -21.65 -1.00 -4.35
N LYS A 259 -22.03 -0.44 -5.50
CA LYS A 259 -21.69 -0.89 -6.85
C LYS A 259 -21.09 0.28 -7.63
N LEU A 260 -20.11 0.02 -8.50
CA LEU A 260 -19.42 1.07 -9.26
C LEU A 260 -19.21 0.67 -10.74
N ARG A 261 -19.92 1.34 -11.66
CA ARG A 261 -19.65 1.20 -13.10
C ARG A 261 -18.42 2.01 -13.48
N ARG A 262 -17.34 1.31 -13.88
CA ARG A 262 -16.06 1.91 -14.32
C ARG A 262 -15.98 2.16 -15.84
N GLU A 263 -16.71 1.39 -16.64
CA GLU A 263 -16.60 1.31 -18.11
C GLU A 263 -17.98 1.44 -18.78
N SER A 264 -18.03 1.83 -20.05
CA SER A 264 -19.26 2.16 -20.81
C SER A 264 -20.01 0.96 -21.40
N ASP A 265 -19.50 -0.26 -21.23
CA ASP A 265 -19.93 -1.49 -21.92
C ASP A 265 -21.36 -1.98 -21.50
N PRO A 266 -21.92 -3.06 -22.11
CA PRO A 266 -23.34 -3.11 -22.46
C PRO A 266 -24.34 -3.06 -21.28
N PRO A 267 -25.55 -2.51 -21.50
CA PRO A 267 -26.55 -2.23 -20.46
C PRO A 267 -27.28 -3.47 -19.90
N THR A 268 -26.68 -4.66 -20.04
CA THR A 268 -27.25 -5.97 -19.67
C THR A 268 -26.57 -6.61 -18.46
N GLU A 269 -25.41 -6.10 -18.02
CA GLU A 269 -24.68 -6.62 -16.85
C GLU A 269 -24.74 -5.64 -15.66
N ASP A 270 -24.99 -6.20 -14.48
CA ASP A 270 -24.99 -5.47 -13.21
C ASP A 270 -23.62 -4.83 -12.93
N PRO A 271 -23.56 -3.58 -12.45
CA PRO A 271 -22.29 -2.93 -12.12
C PRO A 271 -21.59 -3.67 -10.97
N PRO A 272 -20.26 -3.91 -11.07
CA PRO A 272 -19.53 -4.71 -10.09
C PRO A 272 -19.54 -4.08 -8.70
N SER A 273 -19.58 -4.92 -7.66
CA SER A 273 -19.61 -4.49 -6.27
C SER A 273 -18.27 -3.91 -5.81
N ASP A 274 -18.33 -2.89 -4.96
CA ASP A 274 -17.19 -2.09 -4.49
C ASP A 274 -16.43 -2.74 -3.31
N GLY A 275 -16.50 -4.08 -3.18
CA GLY A 275 -15.71 -4.87 -2.23
C GLY A 275 -15.80 -4.38 -0.77
N LEU A 276 -17.02 -4.11 -0.26
CA LEU A 276 -17.22 -3.58 1.08
C LEU A 276 -16.59 -4.50 2.14
N THR A 277 -15.47 -4.05 2.73
CA THR A 277 -14.71 -4.77 3.77
C THR A 277 -15.10 -4.31 5.18
N ASP A 278 -15.54 -3.06 5.31
CA ASP A 278 -16.17 -2.46 6.48
C ASP A 278 -17.56 -1.97 6.09
N THR A 279 -18.51 -1.97 7.04
CA THR A 279 -19.84 -1.38 6.90
C THR A 279 -19.88 -0.02 7.61
N PRO A 280 -19.49 1.08 6.95
CA PRO A 280 -19.53 2.41 7.57
C PRO A 280 -20.95 2.78 7.97
N ALA A 281 -21.07 3.60 9.02
CA ALA A 281 -22.32 4.15 9.49
C ALA A 281 -22.14 5.57 10.06
N ILE A 282 -23.21 6.37 9.98
CA ILE A 282 -23.34 7.64 10.70
C ILE A 282 -24.51 7.58 11.67
N VAL A 283 -24.49 8.44 12.68
CA VAL A 283 -25.61 8.64 13.61
C VAL A 283 -25.98 10.12 13.61
N THR A 284 -27.24 10.40 13.35
CA THR A 284 -27.81 11.75 13.38
C THR A 284 -28.18 12.18 14.81
N SER A 285 -28.33 13.48 15.00
CA SER A 285 -28.63 14.12 16.27
C SER A 285 -29.63 15.28 16.12
N ALA A 286 -29.46 16.11 15.09
CA ALA A 286 -30.37 17.19 14.72
C ALA A 286 -31.28 16.82 13.54
N ALA A 287 -30.83 15.91 12.67
CA ALA A 287 -31.53 15.46 11.46
C ALA A 287 -32.09 16.59 10.58
N VAL A 288 -31.31 17.66 10.43
CA VAL A 288 -31.47 18.69 9.39
C VAL A 288 -30.10 18.89 8.75
N GLU A 289 -29.94 18.41 7.51
CA GLU A 289 -28.68 18.25 6.78
C GLU A 289 -27.54 17.63 7.63
N ASP A 290 -27.89 16.65 8.46
CA ASP A 290 -26.98 16.07 9.45
C ASP A 290 -26.14 14.93 8.84
N ALA A 291 -24.83 15.12 8.78
CA ALA A 291 -23.86 14.15 8.27
C ALA A 291 -23.28 13.22 9.37
N GLY A 292 -23.77 13.32 10.61
CA GLY A 292 -23.23 12.58 11.76
C GLY A 292 -21.83 13.01 12.18
N LEU A 293 -21.42 14.23 11.82
CA LEU A 293 -20.14 14.85 12.19
C LEU A 293 -20.39 16.23 12.82
N PHE A 294 -19.63 16.57 13.86
CA PHE A 294 -19.68 17.91 14.47
C PHE A 294 -19.21 19.03 13.52
N SER A 295 -18.38 18.68 12.52
CA SER A 295 -17.88 19.60 11.50
C SER A 295 -17.48 18.79 10.25
N ALA A 296 -18.18 18.99 9.14
CA ALA A 296 -17.82 18.42 7.83
C ALA A 296 -16.87 19.36 7.07
N ASP A 297 -15.66 19.58 7.59
CA ASP A 297 -14.61 20.34 6.88
C ASP A 297 -13.91 19.41 5.87
N PRO A 298 -13.96 19.70 4.55
CA PRO A 298 -13.28 18.91 3.51
C PRO A 298 -11.73 18.97 3.58
N ARG A 299 -11.16 19.60 4.61
CA ARG A 299 -9.71 19.66 4.89
C ARG A 299 -9.24 18.68 5.97
N ASP A 300 -10.11 17.86 6.55
CA ASP A 300 -9.67 16.75 7.41
C ASP A 300 -8.83 15.77 6.59
N ALA A 301 -7.76 15.22 7.19
CA ALA A 301 -6.93 14.19 6.55
C ALA A 301 -7.57 12.78 6.60
N ARG A 302 -8.77 12.68 7.17
CA ARG A 302 -9.58 11.46 7.24
C ARG A 302 -10.77 11.61 6.29
N TYR A 303 -11.05 10.56 5.53
CA TYR A 303 -12.21 10.50 4.66
C TYR A 303 -13.51 10.76 5.41
N LEU A 304 -14.44 11.44 4.76
CA LEU A 304 -15.81 11.61 5.24
C LEU A 304 -16.54 10.24 5.26
N PRO A 305 -17.59 10.07 6.08
CA PRO A 305 -18.43 8.88 6.03
C PRO A 305 -18.96 8.62 4.62
N PHE A 306 -18.81 7.38 4.17
CA PHE A 306 -19.18 6.90 2.82
C PHE A 306 -18.40 7.52 1.66
N GLU A 307 -17.41 8.37 1.89
CA GLU A 307 -16.63 9.01 0.82
C GLU A 307 -15.95 7.97 -0.08
N ARG A 308 -15.93 8.28 -1.38
CA ARG A 308 -15.33 7.55 -2.51
C ARG A 308 -15.96 6.20 -2.86
N ARG A 309 -16.98 5.76 -2.12
CA ARG A 309 -17.84 4.60 -2.42
C ARG A 309 -18.74 4.84 -3.62
N GLY A 310 -19.15 3.76 -4.31
CA GLY A 310 -20.09 3.83 -5.43
C GLY A 310 -21.44 4.43 -5.02
N ALA A 311 -21.99 5.34 -5.84
CA ALA A 311 -23.27 6.00 -5.59
C ALA A 311 -24.48 5.06 -5.71
N ILE A 312 -24.37 4.02 -6.54
CA ILE A 312 -25.34 2.93 -6.64
C ILE A 312 -25.17 2.07 -5.38
N SER A 313 -26.12 2.14 -4.45
CA SER A 313 -25.84 1.76 -3.06
C SER A 313 -27.08 1.29 -2.30
N SER A 314 -26.90 0.24 -1.48
CA SER A 314 -27.91 -0.33 -0.60
C SER A 314 -27.66 0.14 0.83
N TRP A 315 -28.72 0.56 1.53
CA TRP A 315 -28.65 1.24 2.82
C TRP A 315 -29.56 0.58 3.85
N LYS A 316 -29.15 0.64 5.13
CA LYS A 316 -30.02 0.40 6.28
C LYS A 316 -30.17 1.69 7.09
N LEU A 317 -31.39 2.05 7.41
CA LEU A 317 -31.73 3.15 8.32
C LEU A 317 -32.45 2.58 9.53
N GLU A 318 -32.02 2.94 10.75
CA GLU A 318 -32.61 2.43 12.00
C GLU A 318 -32.60 3.50 13.09
N PHE A 319 -33.65 3.58 13.91
CA PHE A 319 -33.62 4.40 15.12
C PHE A 319 -32.65 3.80 16.13
N CYS A 320 -31.78 4.62 16.73
CA CYS A 320 -30.76 4.16 17.67
C CYS A 320 -31.35 3.61 18.99
N ASN A 321 -32.60 3.95 19.31
CA ASN A 321 -33.31 3.47 20.49
C ASN A 321 -34.72 2.98 20.11
N ARG A 322 -34.86 1.65 20.01
CA ARG A 322 -36.12 0.97 19.65
C ARG A 322 -36.95 0.54 20.86
N THR A 323 -36.39 0.54 22.07
CA THR A 323 -37.13 0.14 23.29
C THR A 323 -37.82 1.32 23.98
N HIS A 324 -37.26 2.53 23.86
CA HIS A 324 -37.81 3.76 24.42
C HIS A 324 -37.73 4.89 23.37
N PRO A 325 -38.69 4.95 22.42
CA PRO A 325 -38.71 6.01 21.41
C PRO A 325 -38.81 7.39 22.06
N GLN A 326 -37.88 8.28 21.72
CA GLN A 326 -37.88 9.69 22.18
C GLN A 326 -38.75 10.60 21.30
N ILE A 327 -39.12 10.12 20.11
CA ILE A 327 -39.96 10.79 19.11
C ILE A 327 -41.02 9.78 18.68
N ASP A 328 -42.25 10.25 18.47
CA ASP A 328 -43.31 9.47 17.83
C ASP A 328 -42.93 9.14 16.39
N TRP A 329 -42.68 7.85 16.11
CA TRP A 329 -42.28 7.38 14.78
C TRP A 329 -43.37 7.61 13.72
N SER A 330 -44.65 7.64 14.09
CA SER A 330 -45.74 7.95 13.17
C SER A 330 -45.67 9.39 12.65
N SER A 331 -45.03 10.30 13.40
CA SER A 331 -44.80 11.69 13.00
C SER A 331 -43.74 11.88 11.92
N VAL A 332 -42.97 10.83 11.56
CA VAL A 332 -41.97 10.88 10.48
C VAL A 332 -42.67 10.98 9.13
N SER A 333 -42.75 12.20 8.60
CA SER A 333 -43.42 12.47 7.33
C SER A 333 -42.55 12.06 6.13
N ASP A 334 -41.27 12.42 6.12
CA ASP A 334 -40.30 12.01 5.09
C ASP A 334 -38.86 11.94 5.66
N VAL A 335 -38.01 11.16 5.00
CA VAL A 335 -36.55 11.15 5.22
C VAL A 335 -35.89 11.51 3.89
N THR A 336 -35.13 12.60 3.87
CA THR A 336 -34.37 13.03 2.69
C THR A 336 -32.89 12.72 2.87
N VAL A 337 -32.33 11.98 1.91
CA VAL A 337 -30.90 11.72 1.78
C VAL A 337 -30.31 12.78 0.86
N HIS A 338 -29.35 13.55 1.38
CA HIS A 338 -28.64 14.61 0.69
C HIS A 338 -27.31 14.05 0.21
N LEU A 339 -27.32 13.50 -1.01
CA LEU A 339 -26.17 12.83 -1.60
C LEU A 339 -25.36 13.83 -2.44
N ARG A 340 -24.13 14.12 -2.03
CA ARG A 340 -23.14 14.79 -2.89
C ARG A 340 -22.25 13.71 -3.50
N TYR A 341 -22.06 13.74 -4.81
CA TYR A 341 -21.27 12.73 -5.52
C TYR A 341 -20.45 13.36 -6.64
N THR A 342 -19.34 12.71 -6.97
CA THR A 342 -18.50 12.99 -8.13
C THR A 342 -18.84 12.03 -9.26
N ALA A 343 -18.61 12.43 -10.50
CA ALA A 343 -18.74 11.58 -11.68
C ALA A 343 -17.70 11.95 -12.75
N ARG A 344 -17.42 11.03 -13.66
CA ARG A 344 -16.65 11.28 -14.89
C ARG A 344 -17.57 11.24 -16.09
N GLU A 345 -17.33 12.11 -17.06
CA GLU A 345 -18.01 12.07 -18.35
C GLU A 345 -17.55 10.82 -19.13
N GLY A 346 -18.50 10.12 -19.75
CA GLY A 346 -18.27 8.95 -20.60
C GLY A 346 -19.10 9.01 -21.89
N ASP A 347 -19.08 7.93 -22.65
CA ASP A 347 -19.77 7.86 -23.94
C ASP A 347 -21.29 8.00 -23.83
N THR A 348 -21.93 8.44 -24.91
CA THR A 348 -23.39 8.61 -24.97
C THR A 348 -24.12 7.30 -24.77
N ARG A 349 -24.88 7.18 -23.67
CA ARG A 349 -25.57 5.93 -23.27
C ARG A 349 -27.09 6.09 -23.36
N THR A 350 -27.77 5.10 -23.92
CA THR A 350 -29.24 5.00 -23.86
C THR A 350 -29.68 4.62 -22.45
N ILE A 351 -30.58 5.41 -21.84
CA ILE A 351 -31.15 5.11 -20.52
C ILE A 351 -31.87 3.76 -20.59
N ASN A 352 -31.39 2.77 -19.84
CA ASN A 352 -32.10 1.50 -19.71
C ASN A 352 -33.16 1.65 -18.62
N LEU A 353 -34.39 2.02 -19.01
CA LEU A 353 -35.51 2.21 -18.07
C LEU A 353 -35.90 0.92 -17.32
N ALA A 354 -35.56 -0.26 -17.85
CA ALA A 354 -35.70 -1.52 -17.12
C ALA A 354 -34.72 -1.62 -15.92
N GLY A 355 -33.69 -0.78 -15.83
CA GLY A 355 -32.78 -0.73 -14.68
C GLY A 355 -33.41 -0.26 -13.37
N PHE A 356 -34.71 0.08 -13.35
CA PHE A 356 -35.47 0.28 -12.11
C PHE A 356 -35.84 -1.06 -11.42
N LEU A 357 -35.48 -2.21 -12.00
CA LEU A 357 -35.66 -3.57 -11.44
C LEU A 357 -34.89 -3.86 -10.11
N GLY A 358 -34.35 -2.86 -9.42
CA GLY A 358 -33.55 -2.98 -8.20
C GLY A 358 -34.37 -3.22 -6.93
N GLY A 359 -35.15 -4.31 -6.88
CA GLY A 359 -36.23 -4.47 -5.89
C GLY A 359 -36.58 -5.89 -5.39
N PHE A 360 -35.79 -6.93 -5.66
CA PHE A 360 -35.77 -8.19 -4.88
C PHE A 360 -37.12 -8.99 -4.71
N THR A 361 -37.38 -9.64 -3.55
CA THR A 361 -38.42 -10.70 -3.31
C THR A 361 -39.11 -10.89 -1.91
N SER A 362 -38.60 -10.49 -0.74
CA SER A 362 -39.26 -10.66 0.61
C SER A 362 -39.11 -9.48 1.59
N ALA A 363 -39.60 -9.54 2.84
CA ALA A 363 -39.41 -8.44 3.82
C ALA A 363 -37.94 -8.15 4.19
N GLU A 364 -37.03 -9.12 4.02
CA GLU A 364 -35.59 -8.92 4.21
C GLU A 364 -34.90 -8.37 2.94
N THR A 365 -35.66 -8.19 1.86
CA THR A 365 -35.15 -8.01 0.50
C THR A 365 -36.34 -7.73 -0.44
N SER A 366 -37.09 -6.61 -0.38
CA SER A 366 -38.14 -6.30 -1.41
C SER A 366 -38.78 -4.93 -1.26
N THR A 367 -38.58 -4.07 -2.26
CA THR A 367 -39.33 -2.82 -2.47
C THR A 367 -39.35 -2.44 -3.96
N SER A 368 -40.28 -3.05 -4.70
CA SER A 368 -40.65 -2.76 -6.11
C SER A 368 -39.54 -2.73 -7.17
N SER A 369 -39.61 -3.64 -8.13
CA SER A 369 -38.70 -3.70 -9.29
C SER A 369 -39.06 -2.71 -10.41
N SER A 370 -39.55 -1.52 -10.05
CA SER A 370 -40.38 -0.70 -10.93
C SER A 370 -40.62 0.66 -10.28
N TYR A 371 -40.81 1.72 -11.08
CA TYR A 371 -41.03 3.04 -10.53
C TYR A 371 -42.35 3.08 -9.75
N VAL A 372 -42.35 3.68 -8.56
CA VAL A 372 -43.49 3.64 -7.63
C VAL A 372 -43.93 5.05 -7.21
N VAL A 373 -45.23 5.24 -7.01
CA VAL A 373 -45.80 6.42 -6.31
C VAL A 373 -46.68 5.95 -5.15
N GLY A 374 -46.29 6.32 -3.94
CA GLY A 374 -47.09 6.12 -2.73
C GLY A 374 -47.87 7.37 -2.31
N LEU A 375 -49.06 7.19 -1.76
CA LEU A 375 -49.86 8.20 -1.07
C LEU A 375 -50.46 7.60 0.21
N SER A 376 -50.36 8.32 1.33
CA SER A 376 -51.06 8.05 2.58
C SER A 376 -52.35 8.86 2.62
N ALA A 377 -53.50 8.23 2.85
CA ALA A 377 -54.78 8.95 2.93
C ALA A 377 -54.74 10.00 4.06
N LYS A 378 -54.25 9.61 5.23
CA LYS A 378 -54.16 10.47 6.43
C LYS A 378 -53.25 11.70 6.23
N ARG A 379 -52.23 11.60 5.39
CA ARG A 379 -51.22 12.66 5.18
C ARG A 379 -51.47 13.48 3.92
N ASP A 380 -51.69 12.80 2.80
CA ASP A 380 -51.63 13.38 1.46
C ASP A 380 -53.04 13.72 0.92
N GLU A 381 -54.11 13.16 1.50
CA GLU A 381 -55.52 13.52 1.26
C GLU A 381 -56.33 13.65 2.58
N PRO A 382 -55.88 14.48 3.54
CA PRO A 382 -56.44 14.52 4.90
C PRO A 382 -57.93 14.90 4.92
N ASP A 383 -58.40 15.71 3.97
CA ASP A 383 -59.81 16.08 3.83
C ASP A 383 -60.67 14.87 3.43
N ALA A 384 -60.21 14.06 2.46
CA ALA A 384 -60.92 12.86 2.01
C ALA A 384 -60.90 11.76 3.08
N TRP A 385 -59.77 11.62 3.79
CA TRP A 385 -59.65 10.71 4.94
C TRP A 385 -60.60 11.10 6.07
N HIS A 386 -60.63 12.38 6.47
CA HIS A 386 -61.55 12.87 7.49
C HIS A 386 -63.02 12.66 7.10
N LEU A 387 -63.38 12.94 5.84
CA LEU A 387 -64.74 12.68 5.33
C LEU A 387 -65.10 11.19 5.46
N ALA A 388 -64.27 10.30 4.93
CA ALA A 388 -64.50 8.85 4.99
C ALA A 388 -64.61 8.32 6.43
N GLN A 389 -63.80 8.82 7.37
CA GLN A 389 -63.93 8.49 8.79
C GLN A 389 -65.23 9.04 9.40
N SER A 390 -65.61 10.28 9.09
CA SER A 390 -66.78 10.94 9.67
C SER A 390 -68.13 10.40 9.17
N GLU A 391 -68.19 9.94 7.92
CA GLU A 391 -69.37 9.33 7.30
C GLU A 391 -69.41 7.79 7.49
N THR A 392 -68.38 7.22 8.14
CA THR A 392 -68.16 5.76 8.27
C THR A 392 -68.18 5.04 6.91
N SER A 393 -67.58 5.67 5.90
CA SER A 393 -67.51 5.16 4.54
C SER A 393 -66.62 3.90 4.44
N ASP A 394 -67.03 2.98 3.59
CA ASP A 394 -66.20 1.89 3.06
C ASP A 394 -65.28 2.38 1.92
N GLU A 395 -65.53 3.57 1.35
CA GLU A 395 -64.80 4.13 0.21
C GLU A 395 -63.89 5.31 0.61
N VAL A 396 -62.66 5.33 0.07
CA VAL A 396 -61.65 6.39 0.26
C VAL A 396 -61.09 6.84 -1.10
N THR A 397 -61.29 8.12 -1.43
CA THR A 397 -60.76 8.78 -2.64
C THR A 397 -59.30 9.21 -2.46
N PHE A 398 -58.47 8.89 -3.45
CA PHE A 398 -57.12 9.40 -3.66
C PHE A 398 -57.08 10.16 -4.99
N ARG A 399 -56.69 11.44 -4.96
CA ARG A 399 -56.55 12.27 -6.16
C ARG A 399 -55.13 12.22 -6.68
N PHE A 400 -54.91 11.72 -7.89
CA PHE A 400 -53.57 11.67 -8.48
C PHE A 400 -53.36 12.89 -9.38
N GLY A 401 -54.00 12.89 -10.55
CA GLY A 401 -54.00 14.00 -11.49
C GLY A 401 -52.62 14.44 -11.99
N ALA A 402 -52.60 15.50 -12.78
CA ALA A 402 -51.37 15.94 -13.47
C ALA A 402 -50.22 16.36 -12.51
N LEU A 403 -50.52 16.87 -11.31
CA LEU A 403 -49.52 17.38 -10.37
C LEU A 403 -48.74 16.29 -9.62
N ARG A 404 -49.26 15.06 -9.55
CA ARG A 404 -48.57 13.91 -8.94
C ARG A 404 -47.91 12.99 -9.99
N LYS A 405 -48.07 13.26 -11.30
CA LYS A 405 -47.36 12.54 -12.36
C LYS A 405 -45.84 12.71 -12.17
N PRO A 406 -45.03 11.63 -12.22
CA PRO A 406 -43.57 11.72 -12.11
C PRO A 406 -42.94 12.68 -13.12
N TYR A 407 -42.23 13.70 -12.63
CA TYR A 407 -41.62 14.75 -13.46
C TYR A 407 -40.54 14.24 -14.43
N ALA A 408 -39.99 13.04 -14.18
CA ALA A 408 -39.05 12.37 -15.07
C ALA A 408 -39.68 11.93 -16.41
N PHE A 409 -41.00 11.74 -16.46
CA PHE A 409 -41.72 11.14 -17.60
C PHE A 409 -42.90 12.03 -18.05
N PRO A 410 -42.66 13.30 -18.44
CA PRO A 410 -43.74 14.24 -18.75
C PRO A 410 -44.49 13.84 -20.03
N THR A 411 -43.76 13.51 -21.09
CA THR A 411 -44.26 13.11 -22.41
C THR A 411 -44.80 11.69 -22.47
N ASP A 412 -44.31 10.81 -21.59
CA ASP A 412 -44.37 9.38 -21.84
C ASP A 412 -45.64 8.74 -21.30
N THR A 413 -46.01 7.61 -21.89
CA THR A 413 -47.16 6.78 -21.52
C THR A 413 -46.83 5.99 -20.25
N ILE A 414 -47.07 6.61 -19.10
CA ILE A 414 -47.04 5.91 -17.81
C ILE A 414 -48.32 5.07 -17.68
N THR A 415 -48.15 3.79 -17.41
CA THR A 415 -49.23 2.85 -17.11
C THR A 415 -49.07 2.24 -15.73
N ILE A 416 -50.17 1.99 -15.03
CA ILE A 416 -50.19 1.28 -13.74
C ILE A 416 -50.26 -0.23 -14.02
N GLY A 417 -49.25 -0.98 -13.58
CA GLY A 417 -49.19 -2.45 -13.69
C GLY A 417 -49.79 -3.17 -12.48
N LYS A 418 -49.55 -2.64 -11.27
CA LYS A 418 -50.13 -3.14 -10.02
C LYS A 418 -50.52 -1.99 -9.10
N VAL A 419 -51.48 -2.25 -8.22
CA VAL A 419 -51.84 -1.36 -7.11
C VAL A 419 -51.71 -2.14 -5.81
N HIS A 420 -50.76 -1.73 -4.98
CA HIS A 420 -50.58 -2.23 -3.63
C HIS A 420 -51.35 -1.32 -2.66
N ILE A 421 -52.07 -1.90 -1.71
CA ILE A 421 -52.88 -1.18 -0.73
C ILE A 421 -52.56 -1.74 0.65
N VAL A 422 -52.01 -0.91 1.52
CA VAL A 422 -51.68 -1.25 2.91
C VAL A 422 -52.72 -0.60 3.82
N ALA A 423 -53.49 -1.44 4.50
CA ALA A 423 -54.35 -1.00 5.60
C ALA A 423 -53.60 -1.10 6.93
N VAL A 424 -53.65 -0.04 7.74
CA VAL A 424 -52.95 0.07 9.03
C VAL A 424 -53.93 0.01 10.20
N GLY A 425 -53.63 -0.81 11.19
CA GLY A 425 -54.35 -0.87 12.49
C GLY A 425 -55.45 -1.92 12.58
N ALA A 426 -56.11 -2.27 11.47
CA ALA A 426 -57.08 -3.37 11.40
C ALA A 426 -57.00 -4.12 10.06
N SER A 427 -57.52 -5.35 10.02
CA SER A 427 -57.63 -6.13 8.78
C SER A 427 -58.96 -5.83 8.09
N PRO A 428 -58.96 -5.28 6.86
CA PRO A 428 -60.13 -5.38 5.97
C PRO A 428 -60.40 -6.85 5.59
N GLY A 429 -61.59 -7.12 5.05
CA GLY A 429 -62.01 -8.45 4.59
C GLY A 429 -61.57 -8.72 3.14
N THR A 430 -62.03 -7.90 2.20
CA THR A 430 -61.53 -7.86 0.81
C THR A 430 -61.41 -6.40 0.38
N VAL A 431 -60.31 -6.06 -0.30
CA VAL A 431 -60.01 -4.69 -0.77
C VAL A 431 -60.21 -4.61 -2.28
N ALA A 432 -60.85 -3.54 -2.77
CA ALA A 432 -61.04 -3.27 -4.19
C ALA A 432 -60.52 -1.88 -4.59
N ALA A 433 -60.21 -1.72 -5.87
CA ALA A 433 -59.72 -0.47 -6.46
C ALA A 433 -60.51 -0.12 -7.73
N THR A 434 -60.94 1.14 -7.83
CA THR A 434 -61.62 1.73 -8.99
C THR A 434 -60.86 2.97 -9.46
N LEU A 435 -60.32 2.95 -10.67
CA LEU A 435 -59.57 4.03 -11.31
C LEU A 435 -60.49 4.78 -12.28
N ASP A 436 -60.72 6.08 -12.07
CA ASP A 436 -61.62 6.92 -12.87
C ASP A 436 -63.00 6.26 -13.13
N GLY A 437 -63.53 5.54 -12.13
CA GLY A 437 -64.79 4.79 -12.20
C GLY A 437 -64.72 3.40 -12.85
N VAL A 438 -63.55 2.97 -13.36
CA VAL A 438 -63.31 1.62 -13.90
C VAL A 438 -62.77 0.71 -12.80
N ALA A 439 -63.40 -0.45 -12.58
CA ALA A 439 -62.89 -1.45 -11.64
C ALA A 439 -61.54 -2.01 -12.11
N PHE A 440 -60.48 -1.71 -11.35
CA PHE A 440 -59.13 -2.24 -11.58
C PHE A 440 -59.03 -3.68 -11.07
N GLY A 441 -59.59 -3.97 -9.88
CA GLY A 441 -59.75 -5.33 -9.39
C GLY A 441 -60.01 -5.43 -7.89
N THR A 442 -59.92 -6.65 -7.38
CA THR A 442 -60.12 -7.01 -5.96
C THR A 442 -58.98 -7.89 -5.49
N ALA A 443 -58.51 -7.69 -4.25
CA ALA A 443 -57.54 -8.55 -3.59
C ALA A 443 -57.98 -8.87 -2.15
N ASP A 444 -57.89 -10.14 -1.78
CA ASP A 444 -57.97 -10.53 -0.37
C ASP A 444 -56.66 -10.12 0.32
N PRO A 445 -56.72 -9.40 1.45
CA PRO A 445 -55.57 -8.72 2.01
C PRO A 445 -54.74 -9.70 2.86
N THR A 446 -53.45 -9.77 2.61
CA THR A 446 -52.52 -10.65 3.32
C THR A 446 -51.80 -9.93 4.45
N VAL A 447 -51.73 -10.53 5.64
CA VAL A 447 -50.97 -9.94 6.77
C VAL A 447 -49.48 -10.15 6.50
N VAL A 448 -48.78 -9.08 6.16
CA VAL A 448 -47.34 -9.14 5.81
C VAL A 448 -46.46 -8.82 7.01
N TRP A 449 -46.88 -7.88 7.86
CA TRP A 449 -46.15 -7.49 9.07
C TRP A 449 -47.10 -7.40 10.27
N ALA A 450 -46.84 -8.22 11.28
CA ALA A 450 -47.50 -8.16 12.58
C ALA A 450 -46.45 -7.80 13.63
N THR A 451 -46.46 -6.55 14.08
CA THR A 451 -45.53 -6.02 15.09
C THR A 451 -46.29 -5.78 16.40
N SER A 452 -45.66 -5.27 17.45
CA SER A 452 -46.23 -5.24 18.82
C SER A 452 -47.29 -4.14 19.03
N GLY A 453 -48.43 -4.25 18.35
CA GLY A 453 -49.63 -3.43 18.53
C GLY A 453 -50.46 -3.31 17.26
N THR A 454 -49.79 -3.12 16.12
CA THR A 454 -50.37 -2.84 14.80
C THR A 454 -50.26 -4.03 13.85
N THR A 455 -51.35 -4.33 13.15
CA THR A 455 -51.35 -5.28 12.03
C THR A 455 -51.37 -4.53 10.70
N HIS A 456 -50.43 -4.85 9.82
CA HIS A 456 -50.37 -4.31 8.46
C HIS A 456 -50.82 -5.37 7.47
N VAL A 457 -51.82 -5.03 6.67
CA VAL A 457 -52.44 -5.97 5.74
C VAL A 457 -52.39 -5.43 4.32
N LEU A 458 -51.71 -6.16 3.45
CA LEU A 458 -51.42 -5.80 2.06
C LEU A 458 -52.41 -6.51 1.12
N GLY A 459 -53.28 -5.74 0.48
CA GLY A 459 -53.92 -6.15 -0.76
C GLY A 459 -53.00 -5.80 -1.94
N THR A 460 -52.77 -6.74 -2.86
CA THR A 460 -52.04 -6.47 -4.12
C THR A 460 -52.94 -6.79 -5.30
N ILE A 461 -53.41 -5.75 -5.97
CA ILE A 461 -54.31 -5.86 -7.12
C ILE A 461 -53.46 -5.77 -8.39
N THR A 462 -53.55 -6.79 -9.24
CA THR A 462 -52.83 -6.88 -10.53
C THR A 462 -53.86 -6.95 -11.66
N ALA A 463 -53.74 -6.07 -12.66
CA ALA A 463 -54.77 -5.93 -13.69
C ALA A 463 -54.18 -5.42 -15.03
N THR A 464 -55.05 -5.18 -16.01
CA THR A 464 -54.67 -4.55 -17.28
C THR A 464 -54.14 -3.13 -17.07
N ALA A 465 -53.07 -2.79 -17.79
CA ALA A 465 -52.43 -1.48 -17.78
C ALA A 465 -53.42 -0.32 -17.99
N VAL A 466 -53.62 0.49 -16.95
CA VAL A 466 -54.41 1.74 -17.01
C VAL A 466 -53.47 2.94 -17.10
N VAL A 467 -53.79 3.91 -17.95
CA VAL A 467 -53.03 5.17 -18.09
C VAL A 467 -53.14 5.97 -16.78
N TRP A 468 -52.14 6.79 -16.45
CA TRP A 468 -52.12 7.64 -15.25
C TRP A 468 -53.49 8.34 -14.97
N PRO A 469 -54.14 8.06 -13.82
CA PRO A 469 -55.52 8.47 -13.53
C PRO A 469 -55.61 9.90 -12.97
N ASP A 470 -56.82 10.47 -13.00
CA ASP A 470 -57.14 11.65 -12.20
C ASP A 470 -57.56 11.24 -10.77
N GLU A 471 -58.40 10.21 -10.62
CA GLU A 471 -58.92 9.72 -9.34
C GLU A 471 -58.81 8.18 -9.19
N LEU A 472 -58.38 7.74 -8.01
CA LEU A 472 -58.51 6.36 -7.54
C LEU A 472 -59.44 6.34 -6.32
N VAL A 473 -60.48 5.53 -6.36
CA VAL A 473 -61.26 5.18 -5.16
C VAL A 473 -60.84 3.78 -4.72
N VAL A 474 -60.49 3.65 -3.44
CA VAL A 474 -60.29 2.35 -2.77
C VAL A 474 -61.53 2.02 -1.98
N THR A 475 -62.07 0.82 -2.14
CA THR A 475 -63.23 0.37 -1.36
C THR A 475 -62.88 -0.84 -0.50
N LEU A 476 -63.29 -0.79 0.75
CA LEU A 476 -62.90 -1.69 1.82
C LEU A 476 -64.12 -2.48 2.28
N THR A 477 -64.20 -3.77 1.95
CA THR A 477 -65.31 -4.60 2.43
C THR A 477 -64.93 -5.27 3.75
N GLY A 478 -65.76 -5.08 4.78
CA GLY A 478 -65.58 -5.66 6.11
C GLY A 478 -64.81 -4.80 7.13
N ALA A 479 -64.31 -3.63 6.74
CA ALA A 479 -63.73 -2.63 7.65
C ALA A 479 -63.94 -1.23 7.07
N THR A 480 -64.45 -0.29 7.87
CA THR A 480 -64.66 1.11 7.45
C THR A 480 -63.39 1.94 7.66
N ALA A 481 -63.25 3.09 6.99
CA ALA A 481 -62.13 4.01 7.22
C ALA A 481 -61.98 4.47 8.70
N ALA A 482 -63.07 4.49 9.45
CA ALA A 482 -63.10 4.80 10.88
C ALA A 482 -62.48 3.71 11.79
N THR A 483 -62.20 2.51 11.26
CA THR A 483 -61.54 1.41 11.97
C THR A 483 -60.05 1.27 11.64
N LEU A 484 -59.53 2.11 10.74
CA LEU A 484 -58.14 2.12 10.30
C LEU A 484 -57.40 3.35 10.83
N GLU A 485 -56.10 3.20 11.09
CA GLU A 485 -55.24 4.30 11.55
C GLU A 485 -54.65 5.11 10.39
N ASP A 486 -54.43 4.47 9.23
CA ASP A 486 -54.09 5.06 7.93
C ASP A 486 -54.42 4.04 6.81
N LEU A 487 -54.50 4.51 5.57
CA LEU A 487 -54.62 3.71 4.36
C LEU A 487 -53.61 4.22 3.33
N ILE A 488 -52.64 3.38 2.97
CA ILE A 488 -51.56 3.75 2.04
C ILE A 488 -51.77 3.03 0.71
N VAL A 489 -51.88 3.79 -0.37
CA VAL A 489 -51.86 3.29 -1.75
C VAL A 489 -50.45 3.42 -2.30
N VAL A 490 -49.98 2.39 -2.99
CA VAL A 490 -48.67 2.35 -3.64
C VAL A 490 -48.87 1.84 -5.07
N LEU A 491 -48.81 2.75 -6.05
CA LEU A 491 -48.95 2.46 -7.47
C LEU A 491 -47.63 1.94 -8.03
N GLU A 492 -47.65 0.79 -8.71
CA GLU A 492 -46.52 0.24 -9.45
C GLU A 492 -46.63 0.62 -10.94
N LEU A 493 -45.63 1.33 -11.46
CA LEU A 493 -45.71 2.05 -12.73
C LEU A 493 -44.71 1.51 -13.76
N THR A 494 -45.24 1.23 -14.95
CA THR A 494 -44.49 0.84 -16.15
C THR A 494 -44.52 2.00 -17.13
N VAL A 495 -43.34 2.48 -17.53
CA VAL A 495 -43.17 3.51 -18.57
C VAL A 495 -42.93 2.82 -19.91
N THR A 496 -43.68 3.21 -20.94
CA THR A 496 -43.62 2.65 -22.31
C THR A 496 -43.71 3.75 -23.36
#